data_AF-A0A550CEH7-F1
#
_entry.id   AF-A0A550CEH7-F1
#
_cell.length_a   1.000
_cell.length_b   1.000
_cell.length_c   1.000
_cell.angle_alpha   90.00
_cell.angle_beta   90.00
_cell.angle_gamma   90.00
#
_symmetry.space_group_name_H-M   'P 1'
#
loop_
_entity.id
_entity.type
_entity.pdbx_description
1 polymer ?
#
loop_
_entity_poly.entity_id
_entity_poly.type
_entity_poly.pdbx_seq_one_letter_code
_entity_poly.pdbx_strand_id
1 'polypeptide(L)' 'MSGNTEPKPAEPLLLEDKSTNTDTTQINVGGGKIPLLDELGPMVVNSDGTLSRIGNWAEMTEAEKKNTLRVLSKRNQ' A
#
# COMPACT_ATOMS: atom_id res chain seq x y z
N MET A 1 -36.68 30.24 33.93
CA MET A 1 -36.98 28.97 33.25
C MET A 1 -35.87 28.72 32.26
N SER A 2 -35.02 27.73 32.58
CA SER A 2 -33.75 27.44 31.89
C SER A 2 -33.97 26.98 30.46
N GLY A 3 -33.33 27.65 29.49
CA GLY A 3 -33.16 27.15 28.14
C GLY A 3 -31.99 26.17 28.12
N ASN A 4 -32.27 24.89 27.96
CA ASN A 4 -31.29 23.82 27.87
C ASN A 4 -30.56 23.90 26.52
N THR A 5 -29.27 24.28 26.52
CA THR A 5 -28.41 24.14 25.35
C THR A 5 -27.95 22.69 25.22
N GLU A 6 -28.61 21.93 24.34
CA GLU A 6 -28.17 20.59 23.94
C GLU A 6 -26.84 20.68 23.16
N PRO A 7 -25.79 19.93 23.52
CA PRO A 7 -24.55 19.90 22.74
C PRO A 7 -24.76 19.08 21.47
N LYS A 8 -24.57 19.73 20.30
CA LYS A 8 -24.53 19.11 18.97
C LYS A 8 -23.53 17.93 18.98
N PRO A 9 -23.93 16.71 18.58
CA PRO A 9 -23.01 15.58 18.51
C PRO A 9 -21.82 15.93 17.60
N ALA A 10 -20.61 15.75 18.10
CA ALA A 10 -19.40 15.90 17.30
C ALA A 10 -19.45 14.85 16.17
N GLU A 11 -19.61 15.31 14.94
CA GLU A 11 -19.40 14.48 13.76
C GLU A 11 -17.99 13.87 13.89
N PRO A 12 -17.85 12.54 13.75
CA PRO A 12 -16.54 11.92 13.76
C PRO A 12 -15.73 12.54 12.63
N LEU A 13 -14.52 13.01 12.95
CA LEU A 13 -13.53 13.44 11.98
C LEU A 13 -13.26 12.24 11.05
N LEU A 14 -13.91 12.23 9.89
CA LEU A 14 -13.59 11.28 8.85
C LEU A 14 -12.20 11.66 8.36
N LEU A 15 -11.22 10.79 8.60
CA LEU A 15 -9.89 10.96 8.04
C LEU A 15 -10.05 10.92 6.52
N GLU A 16 -9.53 11.92 5.83
CA GLU A 16 -9.57 11.98 4.37
C GLU A 16 -9.00 10.68 3.81
N ASP A 17 -9.75 10.03 2.91
CA ASP A 17 -9.26 8.88 2.17
C ASP A 17 -7.97 9.31 1.48
N LYS A 18 -6.83 8.84 1.99
CA LYS A 18 -5.52 9.00 1.36
C LYS A 18 -5.44 8.09 0.12
N SER A 19 -6.40 8.25 -0.79
CA SER A 19 -6.53 7.51 -2.04
C SER A 19 -6.09 8.37 -3.22
N THR A 20 -5.19 9.34 -3.02
CA THR A 20 -4.59 10.12 -4.13
C THR A 20 -3.20 10.66 -3.82
N ASN A 21 -2.45 10.06 -2.88
CA ASN A 21 -1.02 10.34 -2.79
C ASN A 21 -0.26 9.40 -3.75
N THR A 22 -0.32 9.72 -5.04
CA THR A 22 0.59 9.19 -6.06
C THR A 22 1.94 9.88 -6.01
N ASP A 23 2.39 10.33 -4.84
CA ASP A 23 3.78 10.71 -4.62
C ASP A 23 4.61 9.43 -4.49
N THR A 24 4.75 8.73 -5.61
CA THR A 24 5.73 7.65 -5.75
C THR A 24 7.09 8.25 -5.47
N THR A 25 7.75 7.81 -4.38
CA THR A 25 9.14 8.18 -4.13
C THR A 25 9.95 7.77 -5.36
N GLN A 26 10.55 8.73 -6.06
CA GLN A 26 11.37 8.45 -7.24
C GLN A 26 12.83 8.39 -6.80
N ILE A 27 13.51 7.27 -7.10
CA ILE A 27 14.97 7.20 -6.92
C ILE A 27 15.62 7.43 -8.29
N ASN A 28 16.57 8.36 -8.35
CA ASN A 28 17.37 8.59 -9.55
C ASN A 28 18.54 7.59 -9.55
N VAL A 29 18.48 6.57 -10.41
CA VAL A 29 19.58 5.62 -10.61
C VAL A 29 20.07 5.75 -12.05
N GLY A 30 21.34 6.14 -12.24
CA GLY A 30 21.98 6.19 -13.56
C GLY A 30 21.36 7.17 -14.59
N GLY A 31 20.60 8.17 -14.13
CA GLY A 31 19.95 9.17 -15.01
C GLY A 31 18.51 8.86 -15.40
N GLY A 32 17.95 7.72 -14.96
CA GLY A 32 16.53 7.39 -15.10
C GLY A 32 15.75 7.63 -13.81
N LYS A 33 14.52 8.17 -13.92
CA LYS A 33 13.58 8.27 -12.80
C LYS A 33 12.77 6.97 -12.75
N ILE A 34 13.03 6.11 -11.76
CA ILE A 34 12.25 4.89 -11.55
C ILE A 34 11.30 5.13 -10.37
N PRO A 35 9.98 4.91 -10.53
CA PRO A 35 9.06 4.93 -9.40
C PRO A 35 9.40 3.76 -8.47
N LEU A 36 9.87 4.07 -7.26
CA LEU A 36 10.34 3.07 -6.27
C LEU A 36 9.28 2.01 -5.95
N LEU A 37 8.00 2.37 -6.06
CA LEU A 37 6.89 1.50 -5.68
C LEU A 37 6.71 0.30 -6.62
N ASP A 38 6.89 0.49 -7.93
CA ASP A 38 6.72 -0.59 -8.92
C ASP A 38 7.88 -1.60 -8.87
N GLU A 39 9.06 -1.13 -8.44
CA GLU A 39 10.29 -1.91 -8.35
C GLU A 39 10.39 -2.76 -7.08
N LEU A 40 9.68 -2.37 -6.01
CA LEU A 40 9.69 -3.11 -4.74
C LEU A 40 8.63 -4.23 -4.68
N GLY A 41 7.58 -4.13 -5.49
CA GLY A 41 6.55 -5.17 -5.57
C GLY A 41 5.64 -5.25 -4.34
N PRO A 42 4.81 -6.30 -4.26
CA PRO A 42 3.85 -6.45 -3.18
C PRO A 42 4.52 -6.77 -1.84
N MET A 43 3.95 -6.25 -0.77
CA MET A 43 4.30 -6.63 0.59
C MET A 43 3.54 -7.90 0.99
N VAL A 44 4.26 -8.85 1.57
CA VAL A 44 3.75 -10.15 2.00
C VAL A 44 3.61 -10.15 3.51
N VAL A 45 2.44 -10.54 4.01
CA VAL A 45 2.21 -10.79 5.44
C VAL A 45 2.39 -12.28 5.68
N ASN A 46 3.32 -12.63 6.56
CA ASN A 46 3.55 -14.01 6.98
C ASN A 46 2.52 -14.44 8.02
N SER A 47 2.35 -15.76 8.21
CA SER A 47 1.41 -16.32 9.20
C SER A 47 1.75 -15.94 10.64
N ASP A 48 3.01 -15.58 10.93
CA ASP A 48 3.47 -15.10 12.23
C ASP A 48 3.25 -13.58 12.44
N GLY A 49 2.63 -12.90 11.48
CA GLY A 49 2.35 -11.46 11.52
C GLY A 49 3.52 -10.56 11.09
N THR A 50 4.66 -11.13 10.72
CA THR A 50 5.78 -10.36 10.20
C THR A 50 5.54 -9.92 8.74
N LEU A 51 6.13 -8.79 8.36
CA LEU A 51 6.07 -8.26 7.00
C LEU A 51 7.33 -8.66 6.23
N SER A 52 7.15 -9.13 5.01
CA SER A 52 8.23 -9.52 4.09
C SER A 52 8.01 -8.91 2.71
N ARG A 53 9.10 -8.77 1.95
CA ARG A 53 9.08 -8.31 0.55
C ARG A 53 9.71 -9.37 -0.33
N ILE A 54 9.37 -9.35 -1.61
CA ILE A 54 9.99 -10.25 -2.59
C ILE A 54 11.33 -9.63 -3.00
N GLY A 55 12.42 -10.18 -2.47
CA GLY A 55 13.76 -9.59 -2.58
C GLY A 55 14.25 -9.41 -4.02
N ASN A 56 13.85 -10.29 -4.93
CA ASN A 56 14.25 -10.26 -6.34
C ASN A 56 13.19 -9.63 -7.27
N TRP A 57 12.16 -8.94 -6.75
CA TRP A 57 11.03 -8.47 -7.56
C TRP A 57 11.44 -7.58 -8.75
N ALA A 58 12.39 -6.66 -8.55
CA ALA A 58 12.89 -5.76 -9.57
C ALA A 58 13.50 -6.50 -10.77
N GLU A 59 14.16 -7.63 -10.51
CA GLU A 59 14.87 -8.45 -11.50
C GLU A 59 13.91 -9.40 -12.26
N MET A 60 12.68 -9.57 -11.78
CA MET A 60 11.70 -10.45 -12.40
C MET A 60 11.11 -9.84 -13.68
N THR A 61 10.96 -10.68 -14.70
CA THR A 61 10.19 -10.35 -15.90
C THR A 61 8.70 -10.20 -15.59
N GLU A 62 7.95 -9.53 -16.45
CA GLU A 62 6.49 -9.38 -16.27
C GLU A 62 5.75 -10.72 -16.17
N ALA A 63 6.19 -11.73 -16.93
CA ALA A 63 5.63 -13.08 -16.89
C ALA A 63 5.84 -13.74 -15.53
N GLU A 64 7.04 -13.57 -14.94
CA GLU A 64 7.34 -14.12 -13.62
C GLU A 64 6.60 -13.35 -12.51
N LYS A 65 6.54 -12.02 -12.59
CA LYS A 65 5.75 -11.18 -11.66
C LYS A 65 4.29 -11.62 -11.62
N LYS A 66 3.67 -11.82 -12.80
CA LYS A 66 2.29 -12.32 -12.94
C LYS A 66 2.11 -13.70 -12.31
N ASN A 67 3.08 -14.59 -12.51
CA ASN A 67 3.04 -15.92 -11.93
C ASN A 67 3.14 -15.88 -10.39
N THR A 68 4.04 -15.05 -9.86
CA THR A 68 4.19 -14.84 -8.42
C THR A 68 2.93 -14.32 -7.78
N LEU A 69 2.30 -13.29 -8.37
CA LEU A 69 1.00 -12.78 -7.90
C LEU A 69 -0.07 -13.87 -7.91
N ARG A 70 -0.16 -14.64 -9.00
CA ARG A 70 -1.13 -15.74 -9.11
C ARG A 70 -0.95 -16.79 -8.02
N VAL A 71 0.29 -17.15 -7.68
CA VAL A 71 0.57 -18.14 -6.62
C VAL A 71 0.23 -17.57 -5.25
N LEU A 72 0.61 -16.31 -4.97
CA LEU A 72 0.28 -15.63 -3.72
C LEU A 72 -1.24 -15.54 -3.51
N SER A 73 -1.99 -15.13 -4.53
CA SER A 73 -3.45 -15.08 -4.46
C SER A 73 -4.08 -16.44 -4.22
N LYS A 74 -3.54 -17.53 -4.80
CA LYS A 74 -4.03 -18.89 -4.56
C LYS A 74 -3.71 -19.42 -3.17
N ARG A 75 -2.56 -19.04 -2.60
CA ARG A 75 -2.19 -19.43 -1.22
C ARG A 75 -3.03 -18.71 -0.17
N ASN A 76 -3.59 -17.56 -0.52
CA ASN A 76 -4.44 -16.74 0.35
C ASN A 76 -5.95 -17.00 0.14
N GLN A 77 -6.33 -18.06 -0.57
CA GLN A 77 -7.72 -18.54 -0.63
C GLN A 77 -8.08 -19.37 0.60
#